data_AF-A0A954R085-F1
#
_entry.id   AF-A0A954R085-F1
#
_cell.length_a   1.000
_cell.length_b   1.000
_cell.length_c   1.000
_cell.angle_alpha   90.00
_cell.angle_beta   90.00
_cell.angle_gamma   90.00
#
_symmetry.space_group_name_H-M   'P 1'
#
loop_
_entity.id
_entity.type
_entity.pdbx_description
1 polymer ?
#
loop_
_entity_poly.entity_id
_entity_poly.type
_entity_poly.pdbx_seq_one_letter_code
_entity_poly.pdbx_strand_id
1 'polypeptide(L)'
;TKGRVAIVTAGTSDLPVAEEARETLDWMGINVTMIHDVGVAGPHRLPRHVETLRSVDVVVVVAGMEAALPSVVGGYVDCPVIGVPTSVGYGASFGGVAALLGMLNSCASNVTVVNIDAGFKGAYVAGLIASRRTP
;
A
#
# COMPACT_ATOMS: atom_id res chain seq x y z
N THR A 1 -11.28 19.50 -5.72
CA THR A 1 -10.42 18.55 -6.50
C THR A 1 -10.61 17.17 -5.92
N LYS A 2 -10.59 16.09 -6.71
CA LYS A 2 -10.70 14.71 -6.16
C LYS A 2 -9.42 14.36 -5.38
N GLY A 3 -9.53 13.64 -4.27
CA GLY A 3 -8.37 13.15 -3.51
C GLY A 3 -7.46 12.28 -4.37
N ARG A 4 -6.17 12.19 -4.00
CA ARG A 4 -5.14 11.42 -4.73
C ARG A 4 -4.64 10.28 -3.87
N VAL A 5 -4.62 9.07 -4.41
CA VAL A 5 -4.11 7.88 -3.73
C VAL A 5 -3.08 7.19 -4.62
N ALA A 6 -1.94 6.82 -4.05
CA ALA A 6 -1.00 5.92 -4.70
C ALA A 6 -1.24 4.49 -4.23
N ILE A 7 -1.26 3.52 -5.15
CA ILE A 7 -1.21 2.09 -4.81
C ILE A 7 0.15 1.57 -5.24
N VAL A 8 0.85 0.93 -4.31
CA VAL A 8 2.22 0.49 -4.46
C VAL A 8 2.30 -1.01 -4.25
N THR A 9 2.84 -1.76 -5.21
CA THR A 9 3.05 -3.20 -5.05
C THR A 9 4.52 -3.56 -4.85
N ALA A 10 4.80 -4.53 -3.99
CA ALA A 10 6.16 -5.05 -3.82
C ALA A 10 6.61 -5.88 -5.03
N GLY A 11 5.73 -6.73 -5.56
CA GLY A 11 5.99 -7.50 -6.77
C GLY A 11 4.77 -7.62 -7.68
N THR A 12 4.92 -8.36 -8.77
CA THR A 12 3.83 -8.68 -9.70
C THR A 12 2.81 -9.63 -9.08
N SER A 13 3.21 -10.48 -8.14
CA SER A 13 2.30 -11.41 -7.46
C SER A 13 1.24 -10.71 -6.61
N ASP A 14 1.52 -9.49 -6.17
CA ASP A 14 0.59 -8.66 -5.38
C ASP A 14 -0.48 -7.97 -6.24
N LEU A 15 -0.37 -8.02 -7.58
CA LEU A 15 -1.24 -7.30 -8.51
C LEU A 15 -2.73 -7.61 -8.33
N PRO A 16 -3.19 -8.87 -8.12
CA PRO A 16 -4.63 -9.13 -7.98
C PRO A 16 -5.27 -8.35 -6.82
N VAL A 17 -4.59 -8.26 -5.68
CA VAL A 17 -5.06 -7.50 -4.51
C VAL A 17 -4.96 -5.99 -4.77
N ALA A 18 -3.94 -5.54 -5.48
CA ALA A 18 -3.77 -4.14 -5.85
C ALA A 18 -4.81 -3.67 -6.89
N GLU A 19 -5.23 -4.53 -7.82
CA GLU A 19 -6.30 -4.23 -8.77
C GLU A 19 -7.66 -4.14 -8.07
N GLU A 20 -7.96 -5.01 -7.10
CA GLU A 20 -9.15 -4.86 -6.26
C GLU A 20 -9.17 -3.49 -5.55
N ALA A 21 -8.01 -3.08 -5.01
CA ALA A 21 -7.85 -1.77 -4.40
C ALA A 21 -8.04 -0.62 -5.40
N ARG A 22 -7.51 -0.75 -6.63
CA ARG A 22 -7.67 0.25 -7.70
C ARG A 22 -9.12 0.39 -8.11
N GLU A 23 -9.82 -0.72 -8.38
CA GLU A 23 -11.24 -0.74 -8.75
C GLU A 23 -12.11 -0.10 -7.66
N THR A 24 -11.81 -0.38 -6.40
CA THR A 24 -12.52 0.23 -5.26
C THR A 24 -12.35 1.76 -5.26
N LEU A 25 -11.13 2.27 -5.45
CA LEU A 25 -10.87 3.71 -5.47
C LEU A 25 -11.43 4.40 -6.73
N ASP A 26 -11.42 3.71 -7.87
CA ASP A 26 -12.03 4.20 -9.11
C ASP A 26 -13.55 4.34 -8.95
N TRP A 27 -14.20 3.35 -8.33
CA TRP A 27 -15.63 3.42 -7.97
C TRP A 27 -15.93 4.59 -7.02
N MET A 28 -15.02 4.89 -6.08
CA MET A 28 -15.13 6.06 -5.21
C MET A 28 -14.81 7.40 -5.92
N GLY A 29 -14.40 7.34 -7.19
CA GLY A 29 -14.05 8.51 -7.99
C GLY A 29 -12.74 9.19 -7.56
N ILE A 30 -11.83 8.48 -6.90
CA ILE A 30 -10.52 8.96 -6.45
C ILE A 30 -9.50 8.90 -7.59
N ASN A 31 -8.56 9.84 -7.62
CA ASN A 31 -7.47 9.78 -8.59
C ASN A 31 -6.38 8.80 -8.09
N VAL A 32 -6.18 7.71 -8.83
CA VAL A 32 -5.27 6.63 -8.44
C VAL A 32 -4.00 6.65 -9.28
N THR A 33 -2.84 6.58 -8.62
CA THR A 33 -1.55 6.32 -9.27
C THR A 33 -1.06 4.92 -8.91
N MET A 34 -0.84 4.07 -9.91
CA MET A 34 -0.29 2.73 -9.71
C MET A 34 1.23 2.75 -9.82
N ILE A 35 1.91 2.14 -8.85
CA ILE A 35 3.36 1.91 -8.84
C ILE A 35 3.58 0.43 -8.57
N HIS A 36 4.29 -0.25 -9.47
CA HIS A 36 4.46 -1.70 -9.42
C HIS A 36 5.91 -2.10 -9.24
N ASP A 37 6.11 -3.29 -8.65
CA ASP A 37 7.41 -3.95 -8.55
C ASP A 37 8.47 -3.10 -7.84
N VAL A 38 8.12 -2.44 -6.73
CA VAL A 38 9.08 -1.64 -5.92
C VAL A 38 9.43 -2.31 -4.59
N GLY A 39 9.38 -3.64 -4.56
CA GLY A 39 9.68 -4.45 -3.38
C GLY A 39 11.11 -4.28 -2.86
N VAL A 40 11.30 -4.68 -1.61
CA VAL A 40 12.57 -4.51 -0.88
C VAL A 40 13.73 -5.35 -1.43
N ALA A 41 13.45 -6.35 -2.28
CA ALA A 41 14.47 -7.08 -3.05
C ALA A 41 15.15 -6.20 -4.12
N GLY A 42 14.50 -5.11 -4.55
CA GLY A 42 15.02 -4.11 -5.49
C GLY A 42 14.90 -2.70 -4.94
N PRO A 43 15.55 -2.37 -3.81
CA PRO A 43 15.27 -1.13 -3.06
C PRO A 43 15.61 0.15 -3.84
N HIS A 44 16.47 0.04 -4.85
CA HIS A 44 16.82 1.13 -5.76
C HIS A 44 15.67 1.59 -6.67
N ARG A 45 14.59 0.82 -6.78
CA ARG A 45 13.42 1.17 -7.62
C ARG A 45 12.51 2.19 -6.93
N LEU A 46 12.37 2.11 -5.60
CA LEU A 46 11.49 3.00 -4.83
C LEU A 46 11.87 4.48 -4.92
N PRO A 47 13.16 4.90 -4.81
CA PRO A 47 13.55 6.32 -4.88
C PRO A 47 13.04 7.07 -6.12
N ARG A 48 12.86 6.38 -7.25
CA ARG A 48 12.35 6.97 -8.50
C ARG A 48 10.90 7.45 -8.39
N HIS A 49 10.16 6.94 -7.41
CA HIS A 49 8.74 7.24 -7.20
C HIS A 49 8.48 8.09 -5.96
N VAL A 50 9.52 8.44 -5.19
CA VAL A 50 9.36 9.18 -3.92
C VAL A 50 8.65 10.52 -4.14
N GLU A 51 8.98 11.24 -5.21
CA GLU A 51 8.32 12.51 -5.49
C GLU A 51 6.83 12.34 -5.81
N THR A 52 6.48 11.29 -6.55
CA THR A 52 5.09 10.91 -6.80
C THR A 52 4.37 10.55 -5.49
N LEU A 53 5.01 9.76 -4.63
CA LEU A 53 4.45 9.33 -3.34
C LEU A 53 4.23 10.49 -2.37
N ARG A 54 5.11 11.49 -2.37
CA ARG A 54 4.94 12.73 -1.58
C ARG A 54 3.82 13.62 -2.10
N SER A 55 3.43 13.45 -3.35
CA SER A 55 2.36 14.24 -3.96
C SER A 55 0.96 13.71 -3.66
N VAL A 56 0.77 12.54 -3.07
CA VAL A 56 -0.57 11.96 -2.83
C VAL A 56 -1.09 12.25 -1.41
N ASP A 57 -2.39 12.05 -1.21
CA ASP A 57 -3.07 12.27 0.06
C ASP A 57 -2.99 11.05 0.99
N VAL A 58 -2.91 9.84 0.41
CA VAL A 58 -2.77 8.54 1.09
C VAL A 58 -2.02 7.58 0.18
N VAL A 59 -1.22 6.68 0.77
CA VAL A 59 -0.59 5.56 0.05
C VAL A 59 -1.19 4.24 0.51
N VAL A 60 -1.52 3.34 -0.41
CA VAL A 60 -1.86 1.94 -0.15
C VAL A 60 -0.68 1.09 -0.60
N VAL A 61 -0.10 0.30 0.31
CA VAL A 61 1.02 -0.59 0.00
C VAL A 61 0.57 -2.02 0.10
N VAL A 62 0.63 -2.74 -1.02
CA VAL A 62 0.22 -4.13 -1.16
C VAL A 62 1.47 -5.01 -1.27
N ALA A 63 1.71 -5.86 -0.28
CA ALA A 63 2.94 -6.66 -0.22
C ALA A 63 2.78 -7.96 0.56
N GLY A 64 3.38 -9.04 0.05
CA GLY A 64 3.51 -10.33 0.75
C GLY A 64 4.92 -10.60 1.28
N MET A 65 5.24 -11.88 1.48
CA MET A 65 6.49 -12.36 2.08
C MET A 65 6.71 -11.80 3.50
N GLU A 66 7.80 -11.08 3.75
CA GLU A 66 8.10 -10.36 5.00
C GLU A 66 7.43 -8.98 5.08
N ALA A 67 6.87 -8.49 3.98
CA ALA A 67 6.09 -7.26 3.89
C ALA A 67 6.74 -6.02 4.53
N ALA A 68 8.05 -5.83 4.32
CA ALA A 68 8.78 -4.67 4.85
C ALA A 68 8.51 -3.35 4.11
N LEU A 69 7.92 -3.41 2.90
CA LEU A 69 7.72 -2.24 2.04
C LEU A 69 6.92 -1.09 2.67
N PRO A 70 5.79 -1.30 3.39
CA PRO A 70 5.03 -0.21 3.99
C PRO A 70 5.86 0.61 4.98
N SER A 71 6.73 -0.04 5.76
CA SER A 71 7.62 0.64 6.70
C SER A 71 8.62 1.54 5.99
N VAL A 72 9.17 1.08 4.85
CA VAL A 72 10.10 1.88 4.03
C VAL A 72 9.36 3.07 3.42
N VAL A 73 8.19 2.84 2.82
CA VAL A 73 7.36 3.90 2.23
C VAL A 73 6.97 4.94 3.27
N GLY A 74 6.57 4.51 4.48
CA GLY A 74 6.21 5.40 5.58
C GLY A 74 7.34 6.35 6.02
N GLY A 75 8.60 5.96 5.82
CA GLY A 75 9.75 6.84 6.06
C GLY A 75 9.97 7.92 4.99
N TYR A 76 9.38 7.79 3.80
CA TYR A 76 9.54 8.74 2.69
C TYR A 76 8.39 9.75 2.56
N VAL A 77 7.23 9.46 3.13
CA VAL A 77 6.00 10.24 2.99
C VAL A 77 5.49 10.76 4.33
N ASP A 78 4.83 11.92 4.30
CA ASP A 78 4.18 12.57 5.45
C ASP A 78 2.67 12.30 5.51
N CYS A 79 2.12 11.57 4.54
CA CYS A 79 0.73 11.15 4.51
C CYS A 79 0.51 9.77 5.17
N PRO A 80 -0.74 9.38 5.47
CA PRO A 80 -1.05 8.03 5.93
C PRO A 80 -0.66 6.95 4.91
N VAL A 81 -0.19 5.81 5.42
CA VAL A 81 0.13 4.60 4.64
C VAL A 81 -0.75 3.45 5.13
N ILE A 82 -1.50 2.85 4.22
CA ILE A 82 -2.34 1.68 4.49
C ILE A 82 -1.61 0.43 3.97
N GLY A 83 -1.12 -0.40 4.88
CA GLY A 83 -0.54 -1.70 4.57
C GLY A 83 -1.62 -2.74 4.33
N VAL A 84 -1.57 -3.39 3.16
CA VAL A 84 -2.42 -4.51 2.77
C VAL A 84 -1.51 -5.74 2.63
N PRO A 85 -1.41 -6.59 3.65
CA PRO A 85 -0.62 -7.80 3.54
C PRO A 85 -1.28 -8.75 2.55
N THR A 86 -0.50 -9.42 1.71
CA THR A 86 -1.01 -10.43 0.78
C THR A 86 -0.65 -11.84 1.23
N SER A 87 -1.46 -12.81 0.85
CA SER A 87 -1.21 -14.23 1.12
C SER A 87 -0.10 -14.83 0.25
N VAL A 88 0.45 -14.05 -0.68
CA VAL A 88 1.50 -14.52 -1.60
C VAL A 88 2.80 -14.82 -0.85
N GLY A 89 3.57 -15.72 -1.45
CA GLY A 89 4.84 -16.19 -0.91
C GLY A 89 4.85 -17.68 -0.68
N TYR A 90 5.95 -18.18 -0.14
CA TYR A 90 6.20 -19.61 0.04
C TYR A 90 6.68 -19.91 1.45
N GLY A 91 6.47 -21.15 1.90
CA GLY A 91 6.97 -21.66 3.18
C GLY A 91 6.58 -20.77 4.37
N ALA A 92 7.55 -20.00 4.86
CA ALA A 92 7.44 -19.15 6.04
C ALA A 92 6.52 -17.92 5.89
N SER A 93 5.93 -17.67 4.71
CA SER A 93 4.85 -16.67 4.59
C SER A 93 3.59 -17.05 5.40
N PHE A 94 3.35 -18.36 5.59
CA PHE A 94 2.18 -18.89 6.29
C PHE A 94 0.85 -18.29 5.80
N GLY A 95 0.68 -18.21 4.47
CA GLY A 95 -0.52 -17.63 3.85
C GLY A 95 -0.72 -16.15 4.18
N GLY A 96 0.37 -15.39 4.35
CA GLY A 96 0.34 -13.96 4.65
C GLY A 96 0.35 -13.61 6.14
N VAL A 97 0.37 -14.59 7.05
CA VAL A 97 0.50 -14.32 8.50
C VAL A 97 1.83 -13.64 8.81
N ALA A 98 2.93 -14.05 8.16
CA ALA A 98 4.22 -13.38 8.33
C ALA A 98 4.16 -11.92 7.84
N ALA A 99 3.55 -11.69 6.68
CA ALA A 99 3.35 -10.35 6.13
C ALA A 99 2.50 -9.47 7.07
N LEU A 100 1.38 -9.99 7.56
CA LEU A 100 0.49 -9.28 8.48
C LEU A 100 1.21 -8.87 9.77
N LEU A 101 1.89 -9.82 10.43
CA LEU A 101 2.62 -9.54 11.67
C LEU A 101 3.78 -8.57 11.41
N GLY A 102 4.49 -8.72 10.28
CA GLY A 102 5.56 -7.81 9.86
C GLY A 102 5.07 -6.37 9.69
N MET A 103 3.95 -6.19 8.98
CA MET A 103 3.34 -4.87 8.80
C MET A 103 2.84 -4.27 10.13
N LEU A 104 2.20 -5.08 11.00
CA LEU A 104 1.70 -4.62 12.30
C LEU A 104 2.82 -4.22 13.26
N ASN A 105 3.99 -4.84 13.13
CA ASN A 105 5.17 -4.53 13.92
C ASN A 105 6.02 -3.38 13.32
N SER A 106 5.51 -2.67 12.31
CA SER A 106 6.19 -1.52 11.71
C SER A 106 6.43 -0.41 12.74
N CYS A 107 7.62 0.18 12.70
CA CYS A 107 7.97 1.36 13.51
C CYS A 107 7.51 2.69 12.86
N ALA A 108 7.06 2.66 11.60
CA ALA A 108 6.63 3.87 10.90
C ALA A 108 5.29 4.36 11.47
N SER A 109 5.32 5.54 12.09
CA SER A 109 4.17 6.10 12.83
C SER A 109 2.92 6.37 11.99
N ASN A 110 3.06 6.46 10.67
CA ASN A 110 1.99 6.71 9.72
C ASN A 110 1.45 5.44 9.03
N VAL A 111 1.89 4.23 9.44
CA VAL A 111 1.43 2.96 8.87
C VAL A 111 0.26 2.40 9.68
N THR A 112 -0.85 2.11 9.01
CA THR A 112 -1.98 1.30 9.53
C THR A 112 -2.17 0.08 8.66
N VAL A 113 -2.61 -1.04 9.22
CA VAL A 113 -2.67 -2.33 8.51
C VAL A 113 -4.10 -2.86 8.46
N VAL A 114 -4.52 -3.37 7.31
CA VAL A 114 -5.77 -4.12 7.14
C VAL A 114 -5.54 -5.63 7.12
N ASN A 115 -6.59 -6.43 6.98
CA ASN A 115 -6.45 -7.89 6.95
C ASN A 115 -5.76 -8.38 5.66
N ILE A 116 -5.31 -9.62 5.69
CA ILE A 116 -4.68 -10.31 4.56
C ILE A 116 -5.62 -10.31 3.36
N ASP A 117 -5.07 -9.96 2.19
CA ASP A 117 -5.73 -9.84 0.88
C ASP A 117 -6.93 -8.86 0.86
N ALA A 118 -7.08 -8.00 1.87
CA ALA A 118 -8.21 -7.09 1.96
C ALA A 118 -7.97 -5.79 1.18
N GLY A 119 -7.69 -5.91 -0.13
CA GLY A 119 -7.45 -4.79 -1.05
C GLY A 119 -8.62 -3.79 -1.03
N PHE A 120 -9.85 -4.29 -1.07
CA PHE A 120 -11.08 -3.52 -0.93
C PHE A 120 -11.10 -2.67 0.34
N LYS A 121 -10.81 -3.26 1.51
CA LYS A 121 -10.86 -2.52 2.78
C LYS A 121 -9.77 -1.46 2.86
N GLY A 122 -8.55 -1.79 2.42
CA GLY A 122 -7.43 -0.86 2.40
C GLY A 122 -7.72 0.35 1.51
N ALA A 123 -8.20 0.09 0.29
CA ALA A 123 -8.61 1.12 -0.66
C ALA A 123 -9.78 1.97 -0.17
N TYR A 124 -10.83 1.35 0.35
CA TYR A 124 -12.01 2.08 0.82
C TYR A 124 -11.66 3.06 1.94
N VAL A 125 -10.87 2.63 2.93
CA VAL A 125 -10.38 3.51 3.99
C VAL A 125 -9.48 4.61 3.43
N ALA A 126 -8.58 4.30 2.50
CA ALA A 126 -7.74 5.30 1.85
C ALA A 126 -8.58 6.37 1.11
N GLY A 127 -9.63 5.94 0.40
CA GLY A 127 -10.55 6.84 -0.30
C GLY A 127 -11.32 7.75 0.65
N LEU A 128 -11.77 7.25 1.81
CA LEU A 128 -12.42 8.06 2.84
C LEU A 128 -11.48 9.13 3.40
N ILE A 129 -10.22 8.78 3.66
CA ILE A 129 -9.21 9.72 4.16
C ILE A 129 -8.89 10.78 3.10
N ALA A 130 -8.62 10.36 1.86
CA ALA A 130 -8.31 11.26 0.75
C ALA A 130 -9.46 12.24 0.44
N SER A 131 -10.72 11.80 0.61
CA SER A 131 -11.91 12.63 0.39
C SER A 131 -12.15 13.69 1.48
N ARG A 132 -11.54 13.54 2.66
CA ARG A 132 -11.70 14.49 3.79
C ARG A 132 -10.61 15.55 3.85
N ARG A 133 -9.52 15.39 3.10
CA ARG A 133 -8.42 16.38 3.03
C ARG A 133 -8.75 17.60 2.17
N THR A 134 -9.87 17.56 1.43
CA THR A 134 -10.38 18.72 0.70
C THR A 134 -11.22 19.62 1.60
N PRO A 135 -10.86 20.91 1.77
CA PRO A 135 -11.83 21.93 2.17
C PRO A 135 -12.90 22.15 1.09
#